data_AF-A0A1R0H7S8-F1
#
_entry.id   AF-A0A1R0H7S8-F1
#
_cell.length_a   1.000
_cell.length_b   1.000
_cell.length_c   1.000
_cell.angle_alpha   90.00
_cell.angle_beta   90.00
_cell.angle_gamma   90.00
#
_symmetry.space_group_name_H-M   'P 1'
#
loop_
_entity.id
_entity.type
_entity.pdbx_description
1 polymer ?
#
loop_
_entity_poly.entity_id
_entity_poly.type
_entity_poly.pdbx_seq_one_letter_code
_entity_poly.pdbx_strand_id
1 'polypeptide(L)'
;MTQASAGDTLRSTWEANGHFNPSAIPTQVKILFSPIPNMANAGPTAPRFYANASQLAVAAISPFASTETCYSATDPNTVCFLDWVIPTYLVRNSTYSFVYYWDYGFNPAGEVYTTCFDVLIV
;
A
#
# COMPACT_ATOMS: atom_id res chain seq x y z
N MET A 1 11.03 -5.96 -7.56
CA MET A 1 10.86 -6.82 -6.37
C MET A 1 11.79 -6.28 -5.29
N THR A 2 11.26 -6.04 -4.09
CA THR A 2 12.01 -5.52 -2.93
C THR A 2 12.45 -6.68 -2.03
N GLN A 3 13.59 -6.58 -1.37
CA GLN A 3 14.03 -7.53 -0.35
C GLN A 3 14.13 -6.83 0.99
N ALA A 4 13.60 -7.45 2.06
CA ALA A 4 13.64 -6.90 3.41
C ALA A 4 13.39 -8.00 4.44
N SER A 5 13.80 -7.80 5.68
CA SER A 5 13.51 -8.72 6.78
C SER A 5 12.16 -8.40 7.43
N ALA A 6 11.54 -9.40 8.07
CA ALA A 6 10.36 -9.18 8.87
C ALA A 6 10.68 -8.20 10.02
N GLY A 7 9.87 -7.16 10.18
CA GLY A 7 10.12 -6.06 11.12
C GLY A 7 10.90 -4.87 10.54
N ASP A 8 11.44 -4.97 9.33
CA ASP A 8 12.05 -3.80 8.67
C ASP A 8 11.00 -2.74 8.36
N THR A 9 11.42 -1.47 8.37
CA THR A 9 10.60 -0.36 7.88
C THR A 9 10.86 -0.16 6.39
N LEU A 10 9.79 -0.17 5.60
CA LEU A 10 9.80 0.20 4.19
C LEU A 10 9.15 1.57 4.00
N ARG A 11 9.68 2.33 3.03
CA ARG A 11 9.05 3.56 2.55
C ARG A 11 8.40 3.31 1.19
N SER A 12 7.09 3.51 1.14
CA SER A 12 6.35 3.60 -0.13
C SER A 12 6.18 5.07 -0.51
N THR A 13 6.29 5.38 -1.79
CA THR A 13 6.13 6.74 -2.32
C THR A 13 5.10 6.80 -3.44
N TRP A 14 4.38 7.90 -3.54
CA TRP A 14 3.44 8.19 -4.64
C TRP A 14 3.42 9.70 -4.92
N GLU A 15 2.93 10.11 -6.07
CA GLU A 15 2.71 11.53 -6.39
C GLU A 15 1.27 11.92 -6.05
N ALA A 16 1.07 13.12 -5.48
CA ALA A 16 -0.26 13.63 -5.18
C ALA A 16 -1.11 13.85 -6.45
N ASN A 17 -0.48 14.19 -7.58
CA ASN A 17 -1.14 14.35 -8.88
C ASN A 17 -2.40 15.23 -8.84
N GLY A 18 -2.33 16.37 -8.16
CA GLY A 18 -3.45 17.30 -8.00
C GLY A 18 -4.46 16.93 -6.91
N HIS A 19 -4.26 15.82 -6.19
CA HIS A 19 -5.15 15.34 -5.12
C HIS A 19 -4.62 15.71 -3.72
N PHE A 20 -3.76 16.73 -3.62
CA PHE A 20 -3.28 17.21 -2.32
C PHE A 20 -4.46 17.70 -1.47
N ASN A 21 -4.63 17.13 -0.27
CA ASN A 21 -5.75 17.43 0.60
C ASN A 21 -5.26 17.80 2.01
N PRO A 22 -5.12 19.11 2.30
CA PRO A 22 -4.68 19.59 3.61
C PRO A 22 -5.80 19.60 4.68
N SER A 23 -7.03 19.17 4.35
CA SER A 23 -8.21 19.31 5.22
C SER A 23 -8.41 18.14 6.19
N ALA A 24 -9.14 18.39 7.28
CA ALA A 24 -9.14 17.63 8.54
C ALA A 24 -9.70 16.18 8.54
N ILE A 25 -10.16 15.64 7.40
CA ILE A 25 -10.45 14.20 7.28
C ILE A 25 -9.86 13.71 5.95
N PRO A 26 -8.53 13.52 5.88
CA PRO A 26 -7.91 12.95 4.68
C PRO A 26 -8.47 11.55 4.46
N THR A 27 -8.70 11.21 3.19
CA THR A 27 -8.90 9.81 2.79
C THR A 27 -7.69 8.99 3.20
N GLN A 28 -7.87 7.68 3.32
CA GLN A 28 -6.81 6.82 3.83
C GLN A 28 -6.21 5.98 2.71
N VAL A 29 -4.88 5.96 2.67
CA VAL A 29 -4.13 4.92 1.97
C VAL A 29 -3.93 3.75 2.91
N LYS A 30 -3.90 2.55 2.34
CA LYS A 30 -3.62 1.32 3.06
C LYS A 30 -2.54 0.55 2.32
N ILE A 31 -1.61 0.00 3.08
CA ILE A 31 -0.76 -1.09 2.60
C ILE A 31 -1.46 -2.38 3.03
N LEU A 32 -2.02 -3.08 2.07
CA LEU A 32 -2.66 -4.37 2.26
C LEU A 32 -1.74 -5.49 1.80
N PHE A 33 -1.92 -6.71 2.28
CA PHE A 33 -1.13 -7.85 1.80
C PHE A 33 -1.87 -9.17 1.95
N SER A 34 -1.50 -10.14 1.12
CA SER A 34 -1.95 -11.52 1.31
C SER A 34 -1.04 -12.22 2.32
N PRO A 35 -1.58 -12.87 3.37
CA PRO A 35 -0.78 -13.64 4.31
C PRO A 35 -0.26 -14.96 3.71
N ILE A 36 -0.62 -15.28 2.46
CA ILE A 36 -0.19 -16.50 1.78
C ILE A 36 1.09 -16.21 0.99
N PRO A 37 2.21 -16.87 1.33
CA PRO A 37 3.47 -16.67 0.63
C PRO A 37 3.45 -17.29 -0.78
N ASN A 38 4.29 -16.76 -1.67
CA ASN A 38 4.61 -17.26 -3.01
C ASN A 38 3.40 -17.39 -3.94
N MET A 39 2.37 -16.59 -3.70
CA MET A 39 1.14 -16.52 -4.47
C MET A 39 1.35 -16.26 -5.97
N ALA A 40 2.32 -15.43 -6.34
CA ALA A 40 2.68 -15.18 -7.74
C ALA A 40 3.10 -16.46 -8.49
N ASN A 41 3.61 -17.46 -7.76
CA ASN A 41 4.08 -18.74 -8.31
C ASN A 41 3.02 -19.86 -8.24
N ALA A 42 1.85 -19.60 -7.65
CA ALA A 42 0.85 -20.63 -7.37
C ALA A 42 0.01 -21.04 -8.62
N GLY A 43 0.36 -20.54 -9.80
CA GLY A 43 -0.28 -20.90 -11.07
C GLY A 43 -1.64 -20.23 -11.28
N PRO A 44 -2.32 -20.52 -12.41
CA PRO A 44 -3.55 -19.84 -12.81
C PRO A 44 -4.77 -20.18 -11.93
N THR A 45 -4.71 -21.26 -11.15
CA THR A 45 -5.80 -21.73 -10.27
C THR A 45 -5.70 -21.19 -8.85
N ALA A 46 -4.63 -20.46 -8.52
CA ALA A 46 -4.47 -19.86 -7.21
C ALA A 46 -5.52 -18.77 -6.96
N PRO A 47 -6.15 -18.72 -5.77
CA PRO A 47 -7.08 -17.67 -5.43
C PRO A 47 -6.35 -16.31 -5.48
N ARG A 48 -6.67 -15.47 -6.46
CA ARG A 48 -6.12 -14.12 -6.57
C ARG A 48 -6.81 -13.20 -5.56
N PHE A 49 -6.31 -13.16 -4.33
CA PHE A 49 -6.86 -12.33 -3.24
C PHE A 49 -6.93 -10.83 -3.56
N TYR A 50 -6.20 -10.33 -4.57
CA TYR A 50 -6.28 -8.94 -5.01
C TYR A 50 -7.66 -8.55 -5.56
N ALA A 51 -8.49 -9.53 -5.97
CA ALA A 51 -9.85 -9.26 -6.46
C ALA A 51 -10.78 -8.74 -5.36
N ASN A 52 -10.46 -8.96 -4.09
CA ASN A 52 -11.28 -8.52 -2.97
C ASN A 52 -10.41 -8.01 -1.81
N ALA A 53 -10.28 -6.68 -1.71
CA ALA A 53 -9.51 -6.02 -0.66
C ALA A 53 -9.94 -6.40 0.76
N SER A 54 -11.19 -6.83 0.98
CA SER A 54 -11.68 -7.27 2.30
C SER A 54 -11.03 -8.57 2.80
N GLN A 55 -10.38 -9.33 1.91
CA GLN A 55 -9.69 -10.58 2.25
C GLN A 55 -8.19 -10.36 2.54
N LEU A 56 -7.69 -9.14 2.37
CA LEU A 56 -6.29 -8.81 2.61
C LEU A 56 -6.09 -8.32 4.04
N ALA A 57 -4.93 -8.65 4.61
CA ALA A 57 -4.50 -8.12 5.89
C ALA A 57 -3.96 -6.70 5.71
N VAL A 58 -4.09 -5.86 6.74
CA VAL A 58 -3.60 -4.48 6.74
C VAL A 58 -2.21 -4.45 7.38
N ALA A 59 -1.20 -4.00 6.64
CA ALA A 59 0.14 -3.72 7.17
C ALA A 59 0.25 -2.28 7.68
N ALA A 60 -0.39 -1.32 7.00
CA ALA A 60 -0.40 0.09 7.43
C ALA A 60 -1.61 0.85 6.91
N ILE A 61 -1.93 1.95 7.59
CA ILE A 61 -2.95 2.93 7.22
C ILE A 61 -2.35 4.32 7.42
N SER A 62 -2.59 5.24 6.49
CA SER A 62 -2.08 6.61 6.59
C SER A 62 -3.00 7.61 5.89
N PRO A 63 -3.00 8.89 6.31
CA PRO A 63 -3.57 9.99 5.54
C PRO A 63 -3.01 10.04 4.11
N PHE A 64 -3.90 10.13 3.12
CA PHE A 64 -3.53 10.39 1.75
C PHE A 64 -3.18 11.87 1.56
N ALA A 65 -2.06 12.10 0.89
CA ALA A 65 -1.60 13.39 0.38
C ALA A 65 -1.81 14.60 1.31
N SER A 66 -1.33 14.50 2.56
CA SER A 66 -1.45 15.54 3.58
C SER A 66 -0.09 16.21 3.85
N THR A 67 -0.07 17.24 4.68
CA THR A 67 1.18 17.89 5.15
C THR A 67 2.10 16.94 5.92
N GLU A 68 1.56 15.86 6.49
CA GLU A 68 2.33 14.86 7.25
C GLU A 68 2.96 13.81 6.34
N THR A 69 2.38 13.60 5.16
CA THR A 69 2.76 12.51 4.26
C THR A 69 3.32 13.00 2.94
N CYS A 70 3.54 14.31 2.75
CA CYS A 70 4.13 14.86 1.53
C CYS A 70 5.26 15.85 1.82
N TYR A 71 6.23 15.91 0.91
CA TYR A 71 7.38 16.81 1.06
C TYR A 71 7.03 18.30 0.94
N SER A 72 6.04 18.66 0.11
CA SER A 72 5.65 20.05 -0.13
C SER A 72 4.14 20.19 -0.20
N ALA A 73 3.56 20.95 0.73
CA ALA A 73 2.12 21.22 0.74
C ALA A 73 1.66 22.22 -0.34
N THR A 74 2.61 22.93 -0.98
CA THR A 74 2.32 23.97 -1.96
C THR A 74 2.49 23.48 -3.40
N ASP A 75 3.07 22.31 -3.59
CA ASP A 75 3.22 21.68 -4.91
C ASP A 75 2.11 20.64 -5.13
N PRO A 76 1.18 20.85 -6.09
CA PRO A 76 0.10 19.91 -6.34
C PRO A 76 0.57 18.52 -6.81
N ASN A 77 1.82 18.39 -7.27
CA ASN A 77 2.42 17.14 -7.71
C ASN A 77 3.57 16.70 -6.79
N THR A 78 3.58 17.19 -5.54
CA THR A 78 4.55 16.75 -4.54
C THR A 78 4.59 15.22 -4.45
N VAL A 79 5.80 14.69 -4.21
CA VAL A 79 5.96 13.31 -3.78
C VAL A 79 5.47 13.20 -2.34
N CYS A 80 4.70 12.16 -2.10
CA CYS A 80 4.17 11.73 -0.83
C CYS A 80 4.72 10.36 -0.46
N PHE A 81 4.68 10.02 0.83
CA PHE A 81 5.31 8.84 1.37
C PHE A 81 4.55 8.26 2.56
N LEU A 82 4.77 6.97 2.78
CA LEU A 82 4.32 6.22 3.93
C LEU A 82 5.44 5.29 4.37
N ASP A 83 5.89 5.46 5.61
CA ASP A 83 6.75 4.50 6.28
C ASP A 83 5.88 3.45 6.99
N TRP A 84 6.18 2.18 6.78
CA TRP A 84 5.44 1.09 7.39
C TRP A 84 6.34 -0.10 7.70
N VAL A 85 5.96 -0.86 8.70
CA VAL A 85 6.74 -1.99 9.21
C VAL A 85 6.24 -3.29 8.58
N ILE A 86 7.16 -4.09 8.06
CA ILE A 86 6.84 -5.43 7.58
C ILE A 86 6.36 -6.29 8.75
N PRO A 87 5.20 -6.97 8.65
CA PRO A 87 4.70 -7.81 9.74
C PRO A 87 5.75 -8.82 10.20
N THR A 88 5.99 -8.87 11.52
CA THR A 88 7.08 -9.66 12.12
C THR A 88 6.88 -11.17 12.01
N TYR A 89 5.65 -11.61 11.71
CA TYR A 89 5.30 -13.02 11.57
C TYR A 89 5.44 -13.56 10.15
N LEU A 90 5.90 -12.75 9.18
CA LEU A 90 6.13 -13.24 7.83
C LEU A 90 7.34 -14.18 7.78
N VAL A 91 7.22 -15.25 7.00
CA VAL A 91 8.21 -16.33 6.94
C VAL A 91 9.36 -15.93 6.03
N ARG A 92 10.59 -16.16 6.48
CA ARG A 92 11.82 -15.96 5.69
C ARG A 92 11.83 -16.82 4.42
N ASN A 93 12.56 -16.37 3.41
CA ASN A 93 12.68 -17.01 2.09
C ASN A 93 11.34 -17.19 1.37
N SER A 94 10.39 -16.29 1.65
CA SER A 94 9.07 -16.28 1.01
C SER A 94 8.78 -14.92 0.40
N THR A 95 8.14 -14.93 -0.77
CA THR A 95 7.67 -13.70 -1.42
C THR A 95 6.23 -13.44 -1.00
N TYR A 96 5.95 -12.26 -0.47
CA TYR A 96 4.59 -11.82 -0.16
C TYR A 96 4.21 -10.68 -1.09
N SER A 97 2.94 -10.67 -1.48
CA SER A 97 2.42 -9.61 -2.32
C SER A 97 1.62 -8.62 -1.50
N PHE A 98 1.96 -7.36 -1.72
CA PHE A 98 1.39 -6.20 -1.09
C PHE A 98 0.62 -5.38 -2.13
N VAL A 99 -0.34 -4.60 -1.64
CA VAL A 99 -1.17 -3.70 -2.42
C VAL A 99 -1.16 -2.35 -1.74
N TYR A 100 -0.71 -1.33 -2.45
CA TYR A 100 -1.07 0.03 -2.11
C TYR A 100 -2.52 0.23 -2.56
N TYR A 101 -3.38 0.58 -1.62
CA TYR A 101 -4.81 0.72 -1.84
C TYR A 101 -5.26 2.11 -1.36
N TRP A 102 -5.93 2.85 -2.23
CA TRP A 102 -6.52 4.13 -1.89
C TRP A 102 -7.96 4.17 -2.38
N ASP A 103 -8.88 4.36 -1.44
CA ASP A 103 -10.29 4.65 -1.72
C ASP A 103 -10.47 6.16 -1.65
N TYR A 104 -10.80 6.78 -2.79
CA TYR A 104 -10.98 8.22 -2.88
C TYR A 104 -12.22 8.68 -2.09
N GLY A 105 -13.26 7.86 -1.96
CA GLY A 105 -14.46 8.14 -1.15
C GLY A 105 -15.28 9.40 -1.50
N PHE A 106 -14.79 10.29 -2.38
CA PHE A 106 -15.31 11.64 -2.59
C PHE A 106 -15.93 11.89 -3.97
N ASN A 107 -16.00 10.89 -4.86
CA ASN A 107 -16.72 11.04 -6.13
C ASN A 107 -17.86 10.02 -6.31
N PRO A 108 -18.90 10.37 -7.09
CA PRO A 108 -20.06 9.50 -7.32
C PRO A 108 -19.72 8.17 -8.02
N ALA A 109 -18.54 8.10 -8.64
CA ALA A 109 -18.05 6.92 -9.36
C ALA A 109 -17.39 5.88 -8.45
N GLY A 110 -17.00 6.25 -7.22
CA GLY A 110 -16.30 5.36 -6.30
C GLY A 110 -14.92 4.96 -6.82
N GLU A 111 -14.10 5.94 -7.20
CA GLU A 111 -12.75 5.66 -7.72
C GLU A 111 -11.84 5.04 -6.66
N VAL A 112 -11.24 3.90 -7.03
CA VAL A 112 -10.27 3.17 -6.22
C VAL A 112 -8.98 3.05 -7.00
N TYR A 113 -7.87 3.45 -6.38
CA TYR A 113 -6.54 3.34 -6.95
C TYR A 113 -5.79 2.21 -6.26
N THR A 114 -5.26 1.30 -7.06
CA THR A 114 -4.46 0.18 -6.55
C THR A 114 -3.19 -0.01 -7.35
N THR A 115 -2.12 -0.37 -6.66
CA THR A 115 -0.92 -0.93 -7.30
C THR A 115 -0.37 -2.07 -6.45
N CYS A 116 0.08 -3.13 -7.11
CA CYS A 116 0.59 -4.33 -6.45
C CYS A 116 2.12 -4.35 -6.54
N PHE A 117 2.76 -4.84 -5.48
CA PHE A 117 4.20 -5.04 -5.44
C PHE A 117 4.57 -6.24 -4.57
N ASP A 118 5.71 -6.85 -4.87
CA ASP A 118 6.19 -8.04 -4.17
C ASP A 118 7.40 -7.73 -3.30
N VAL A 119 7.41 -8.30 -2.09
CA VAL A 119 8.51 -8.25 -1.14
C VAL A 119 8.98 -9.67 -0.83
N LEU A 120 10.26 -9.94 -1.09
CA LEU A 120 10.93 -11.16 -0.63
C LEU A 120 11.43 -10.94 0.81
N ILE A 121 11.00 -11.82 1.72
CA ILE A 121 11.46 -11.79 3.11
C ILE A 121 12.80 -12.50 3.20
N VAL A 122 13.86 -11.78 3.59
CA VAL A 122 15.26 -12.28 3.65
C VAL A 122 15.82 -12.38 5.04
#